data_AF-A0A9P1EIR2-F1
#
_entry.id   AF-A0A9P1EIR2-F1
#
_cell.length_a   1.000
_cell.length_b   1.000
_cell.length_c   1.000
_cell.angle_alpha   90.00
_cell.angle_beta   90.00
_cell.angle_gamma   90.00
#
_symmetry.space_group_name_H-M   'P 1'
#
loop_
_entity.id
_entity.type
_entity.pdbx_description
1 polymer ?
#
loop_
_entity_poly.entity_id
_entity_poly.type
_entity_poly.pdbx_seq_one_letter_code
_entity_poly.pdbx_strand_id
1 'polypeptide(L)'
;MLRGRPSTIIQEAQMKKNDICTSNHLLFASSFYFAWLPTTPPPWRLLPLPPCNSPGSIALPHRVHALKPEYSDFRDHRPDEHRFGTRRLRASLRHSARARLSLPRLLLNNVGCMRNAQQILRHVNVTLHDGGALVLTGTNGSGKTTFLRMLASFAKPSAGEILWNGHDITSSGVVEQYKLQLNWLSLKDAVKEKFTVLDNVQWFEVLEGKQGKSLPSLETVGLGRLANEKSRMLSMGQRKRLQLARLLAIDRPIWLLDEPSVALDDDGVKILESIIADHRKKGGIVIVATHLPIKIEDAMHLRLPPRFPRRMTLVDMLDRGGLD
;
A
#
# COMPACT_ATOMS: atom_id res chain seq x y z
N MET A 1 28.31 10.98 29.61
CA MET A 1 27.22 11.97 29.75
C MET A 1 27.04 12.67 28.41
N LEU A 2 25.95 12.36 27.69
CA LEU A 2 25.29 13.17 26.66
C LEU A 2 24.01 12.40 26.29
N ARG A 3 23.08 12.28 27.25
CA ARG A 3 21.70 11.86 26.93
C ARG A 3 21.03 13.09 26.33
N GLY A 4 21.05 13.20 25.00
CA GLY A 4 20.32 14.24 24.28
C GLY A 4 18.85 14.20 24.68
N ARG A 5 18.27 15.35 25.03
CA ARG A 5 16.82 15.46 25.26
C ARG A 5 16.12 14.90 24.02
N PRO A 6 15.09 14.04 24.16
CA PRO A 6 14.30 13.63 23.00
C PRO A 6 13.82 14.91 22.32
N SER A 7 14.04 15.01 20.99
CA SER A 7 13.53 16.14 20.24
C SER A 7 12.03 16.25 20.52
N THR A 8 11.51 17.47 20.63
CA THR A 8 10.08 17.78 20.84
C THR A 8 9.18 17.02 19.85
N ILE A 9 9.76 16.60 18.73
CA ILE A 9 9.21 15.81 17.63
C ILE A 9 8.99 14.33 18.02
N ILE A 10 9.94 13.67 18.69
CA ILE A 10 9.73 12.31 19.21
C ILE A 10 8.59 12.34 20.23
N GLN A 11 8.50 13.40 21.03
CA GLN A 11 7.40 13.59 21.98
C GLN A 11 6.07 13.84 21.27
N GLU A 12 5.99 14.70 20.25
CA GLU A 12 4.77 14.89 19.46
C GLU A 12 4.34 13.61 18.71
N ALA A 13 5.29 12.85 18.16
CA ALA A 13 5.01 11.58 17.49
C ALA A 13 4.52 10.53 18.48
N GLN A 14 5.12 10.45 19.67
CA GLN A 14 4.71 9.56 20.75
C GLN A 14 3.34 9.95 21.34
N MET A 15 3.07 11.25 21.53
CA MET A 15 1.76 11.75 21.95
C MET A 15 0.70 11.38 20.93
N LYS A 16 0.94 11.64 19.64
CA LYS A 16 0.02 11.20 18.59
C LYS A 16 -0.12 9.69 18.54
N LYS A 17 0.94 8.91 18.74
CA LYS A 17 0.86 7.44 18.81
C LYS A 17 -0.07 6.99 19.94
N ASN A 18 -0.01 7.64 21.11
CA ASN A 18 -0.88 7.34 22.24
C ASN A 18 -2.34 7.73 21.98
N ASP A 19 -2.59 8.87 21.33
CA ASP A 19 -3.94 9.28 20.88
C ASP A 19 -4.49 8.37 19.76
N ILE A 20 -3.61 7.79 18.94
CA ILE A 20 -3.94 6.86 17.86
C ILE A 20 -4.27 5.47 18.40
N CYS A 21 -3.69 5.07 19.53
CA CYS A 21 -3.86 3.74 20.11
C CYS A 21 -5.29 3.49 20.64
N THR A 22 -6.11 4.53 20.79
CA THR A 22 -7.54 4.43 21.13
C THR A 22 -8.45 4.37 19.90
N SER A 23 -7.90 4.42 18.68
CA SER A 23 -8.64 4.29 17.42
C SER A 23 -7.79 3.61 16.33
N ASN A 24 -7.98 2.29 16.13
CA ASN A 24 -7.28 1.44 15.15
C ASN A 24 -7.29 1.94 13.69
N HIS A 25 -8.09 2.96 13.35
CA HIS A 25 -8.15 3.58 12.04
C HIS A 25 -6.91 4.44 11.67
N LEU A 26 -6.06 4.80 12.64
CA LEU A 26 -5.12 5.91 12.46
C LEU A 26 -3.63 5.54 12.24
N LEU A 27 -3.23 4.27 12.43
CA LEU A 27 -1.86 3.83 12.14
C LEU A 27 -1.57 3.77 10.63
N PHE A 28 -2.57 3.44 9.82
CA PHE A 28 -2.50 3.59 8.37
C PHE A 28 -2.41 5.05 7.94
N ALA A 29 -2.80 5.98 8.80
CA ALA A 29 -2.93 7.37 8.46
C ALA A 29 -1.60 8.14 8.47
N SER A 30 -0.46 7.58 8.89
CA SER A 30 0.76 8.40 9.01
C SER A 30 1.27 8.96 7.67
N SER A 31 1.29 8.18 6.58
CA SER A 31 1.60 8.67 5.22
C SER A 31 0.41 9.39 4.55
N PHE A 32 -0.78 9.27 5.14
CA PHE A 32 -2.06 9.58 4.52
C PHE A 32 -2.80 10.80 5.09
N TYR A 33 -2.83 10.97 6.42
CA TYR A 33 -3.38 12.11 7.16
C TYR A 33 -2.76 13.43 6.68
N PHE A 34 -1.50 13.42 6.26
CA PHE A 34 -0.82 14.64 5.84
C PHE A 34 -1.24 15.15 4.47
N ALA A 35 -1.87 14.33 3.62
CA ALA A 35 -2.43 14.82 2.38
C ALA A 35 -3.68 15.70 2.59
N TRP A 36 -4.32 15.68 3.77
CA TRP A 36 -5.69 16.16 3.96
C TRP A 36 -5.96 17.08 5.18
N LEU A 37 -4.95 17.52 5.93
CA LEU A 37 -5.12 18.60 6.91
C LEU A 37 -4.83 19.98 6.28
N PRO A 38 -5.69 21.00 6.47
CA PRO A 38 -5.31 22.39 6.24
C PRO A 38 -4.15 22.76 7.18
N THR A 39 -3.28 23.67 6.73
CA THR A 39 -2.07 24.12 7.44
C THR A 39 -2.35 24.93 8.72
N THR A 40 -3.61 25.01 9.16
CA THR A 40 -4.05 25.72 10.36
C THR A 40 -4.78 24.76 11.32
N PRO A 41 -4.44 24.75 12.62
CA PRO A 41 -5.18 23.96 13.59
C PRO A 41 -6.57 24.57 13.82
N PRO A 42 -7.66 23.77 13.91
CA PRO A 42 -8.95 24.28 14.33
C PRO A 42 -8.92 24.61 15.83
N PRO A 43 -9.71 25.61 16.29
CA PRO A 43 -9.77 25.97 17.70
C PRO A 43 -10.57 24.89 18.46
N TRP A 44 -9.89 24.12 19.30
CA TRP A 44 -10.57 23.23 20.24
C TRP A 44 -11.09 24.06 21.42
N ARG A 45 -12.42 24.13 21.59
CA ARG A 45 -13.04 24.46 22.88
C ARG A 45 -13.27 23.13 23.60
N LEU A 46 -12.63 22.97 24.77
CA LEU A 46 -12.84 21.85 25.68
C LEU A 46 -14.29 21.89 26.19
N LEU A 47 -15.06 20.83 25.96
CA LEU A 47 -16.23 20.50 26.77
C LEU A 47 -15.83 19.38 27.74
N PRO A 48 -16.14 19.47 29.04
CA PRO A 48 -15.73 18.47 30.02
C PRO A 48 -16.61 17.21 29.93
N LEU A 49 -15.98 16.05 29.99
CA LEU A 49 -16.66 14.75 30.18
C LEU A 49 -16.87 14.49 31.69
N PRO A 50 -17.91 13.72 32.08
CA PRO A 50 -18.24 13.47 33.48
C PRO A 50 -17.27 12.45 34.13
N PRO A 51 -17.13 12.46 35.47
CA PRO A 51 -16.16 11.64 36.18
C PRO A 51 -16.61 10.17 36.30
N CYS A 52 -15.64 9.26 36.17
CA CYS A 52 -15.82 7.82 36.34
C CYS A 52 -15.44 7.43 37.79
N ASN A 53 -16.39 6.92 38.57
CA ASN A 53 -16.16 6.38 39.91
C ASN A 53 -15.91 4.85 39.84
N SER A 54 -14.65 4.46 40.02
CA SER A 54 -14.12 3.44 40.98
C SER A 54 -14.57 1.94 40.86
N PRO A 55 -13.90 0.97 41.53
CA PRO A 55 -13.21 -0.16 40.86
C PRO A 55 -13.70 -1.57 41.27
N GLY A 56 -13.44 -2.61 40.46
CA GLY A 56 -13.81 -3.99 40.83
C GLY A 56 -13.17 -5.12 40.02
N SER A 57 -12.17 -5.75 40.63
CA SER A 57 -11.85 -7.19 40.61
C SER A 57 -11.61 -7.98 39.31
N ILE A 58 -10.39 -8.52 39.27
CA ILE A 58 -9.85 -9.68 38.55
C ILE A 58 -10.76 -10.92 38.63
N ALA A 59 -10.94 -11.61 37.49
CA ALA A 59 -11.12 -13.08 37.42
C ALA A 59 -10.82 -13.60 36.00
N LEU A 60 -9.86 -14.54 35.90
CA LEU A 60 -9.68 -15.44 34.75
C LEU A 60 -10.68 -16.59 34.86
N PRO A 61 -11.09 -17.20 33.73
CA PRO A 61 -11.10 -18.67 33.73
C PRO A 61 -10.64 -19.35 32.42
N HIS A 62 -9.84 -20.40 32.65
CA HIS A 62 -9.86 -21.75 32.06
C HIS A 62 -9.74 -22.01 30.55
N ARG A 63 -8.61 -22.69 30.25
CA ARG A 63 -8.42 -23.88 29.37
C ARG A 63 -9.70 -24.41 28.69
N VAL A 64 -9.66 -24.48 27.35
CA VAL A 64 -10.49 -25.40 26.57
C VAL A 64 -9.59 -26.26 25.67
N HIS A 65 -9.88 -27.55 25.71
CA HIS A 65 -9.16 -28.67 25.13
C HIS A 65 -9.17 -28.71 23.59
N ALA A 66 -8.10 -29.29 23.04
CA ALA A 66 -7.97 -29.68 21.65
C ALA A 66 -8.95 -30.80 21.27
N LEU A 67 -9.70 -30.61 20.19
CA LEU A 67 -10.50 -31.65 19.54
C LEU A 67 -9.67 -32.30 18.42
N LYS A 68 -9.44 -33.61 18.56
CA LYS A 68 -8.93 -34.48 17.49
C LYS A 68 -10.09 -34.85 16.55
N PRO A 69 -9.87 -35.04 15.24
CA PRO A 69 -10.85 -35.69 14.39
C PRO A 69 -10.68 -37.22 14.46
N GLU A 70 -11.72 -37.89 14.93
CA GLU A 70 -11.99 -39.30 14.68
C GLU A 70 -12.57 -39.43 13.26
N TYR A 71 -11.98 -40.29 12.43
CA TYR A 71 -12.69 -40.87 11.29
C TYR A 71 -12.40 -42.36 11.27
N SER A 72 -13.50 -43.10 11.35
CA SER A 72 -13.61 -44.52 11.63
C SER A 72 -13.29 -45.39 10.40
N ASP A 73 -12.76 -46.57 10.73
CA ASP A 73 -12.52 -47.71 9.85
C ASP A 73 -13.68 -48.01 8.90
N PHE A 74 -13.38 -48.11 7.61
CA PHE A 74 -14.20 -48.86 6.66
C PHE A 74 -13.44 -50.09 6.18
N ARG A 75 -14.08 -51.23 6.42
CA ARG A 75 -13.54 -52.59 6.30
C ARG A 75 -13.22 -52.98 4.85
N ASP A 76 -12.15 -53.75 4.78
CA ASP A 76 -11.61 -54.51 3.66
C ASP A 76 -12.60 -55.59 3.18
N HIS A 77 -12.99 -55.55 1.90
CA HIS A 77 -13.60 -56.65 1.17
C HIS A 77 -12.97 -56.72 -0.23
N ARG A 78 -12.04 -57.66 -0.42
CA ARG A 78 -11.64 -58.15 -1.74
C ARG A 78 -12.71 -59.09 -2.30
N PRO A 79 -12.83 -59.11 -3.63
CA PRO A 79 -12.74 -60.39 -4.32
C PRO A 79 -11.66 -60.39 -5.39
N ASP A 80 -11.14 -61.59 -5.61
CA ASP A 80 -10.07 -61.95 -6.53
C ASP A 80 -10.46 -61.92 -8.01
N GLU A 81 -9.41 -61.75 -8.82
CA GLU A 81 -9.22 -62.17 -10.22
C GLU A 81 -10.18 -61.67 -11.33
N HIS A 82 -9.61 -60.90 -12.27
CA HIS A 82 -9.37 -61.41 -13.62
C HIS A 82 -8.33 -60.54 -14.37
N ARG A 83 -7.25 -61.19 -14.80
CA ARG A 83 -6.24 -60.68 -15.73
C ARG A 83 -6.88 -60.38 -17.08
N PHE A 84 -6.83 -59.15 -17.59
CA PHE A 84 -6.67 -58.85 -19.02
C PHE A 84 -6.06 -57.45 -19.19
N GLY A 85 -5.21 -57.32 -20.21
CA GLY A 85 -4.10 -56.37 -20.24
C GLY A 85 -4.46 -54.91 -20.50
N THR A 86 -3.80 -54.03 -19.74
CA THR A 86 -3.53 -52.62 -20.11
C THR A 86 -2.16 -52.19 -19.54
N ARG A 87 -1.10 -52.92 -19.92
CA ARG A 87 0.29 -52.45 -19.77
C ARG A 87 0.60 -51.42 -20.87
N ARG A 88 0.05 -50.21 -20.72
CA ARG A 88 0.44 -48.94 -21.37
C ARG A 88 -0.63 -47.91 -20.97
N LEU A 89 -0.32 -47.06 -19.99
CA LEU A 89 -1.02 -45.82 -19.56
C LEU A 89 -0.86 -45.51 -18.05
N ARG A 90 0.17 -46.01 -17.37
CA ARG A 90 0.46 -45.63 -15.97
C ARG A 90 1.82 -44.96 -15.73
N ALA A 91 2.57 -44.64 -16.80
CA ALA A 91 3.89 -44.02 -16.71
C ALA A 91 3.96 -42.54 -17.13
N SER A 92 2.85 -41.92 -17.56
CA SER A 92 2.85 -40.52 -18.03
C SER A 92 2.10 -39.52 -17.13
N LEU A 93 1.59 -39.96 -15.97
CA LEU A 93 0.82 -39.12 -15.03
C LEU A 93 1.49 -38.98 -13.65
N ARG A 94 2.81 -39.13 -13.58
CA ARG A 94 3.60 -38.98 -12.34
C ARG A 94 4.72 -37.94 -12.43
N HIS A 95 4.71 -37.08 -13.45
CA HIS A 95 5.67 -35.98 -13.61
C HIS A 95 5.05 -34.57 -13.57
N SER A 96 3.74 -34.45 -13.40
CA SER A 96 3.14 -33.19 -12.91
C SER A 96 3.11 -33.24 -11.40
N ALA A 97 4.30 -33.18 -10.78
CA ALA A 97 4.40 -32.71 -9.41
C ALA A 97 3.56 -31.42 -9.37
N ARG A 98 2.49 -31.42 -8.58
CA ARG A 98 1.75 -30.20 -8.23
C ARG A 98 2.81 -29.15 -7.89
N ALA A 99 3.09 -28.24 -8.82
CA ALA A 99 3.59 -26.94 -8.44
C ALA A 99 2.63 -26.52 -7.35
N ARG A 100 3.10 -26.39 -6.11
CA ARG A 100 2.29 -25.80 -5.06
C ARG A 100 1.92 -24.44 -5.63
N LEU A 101 0.71 -24.31 -6.17
CA LEU A 101 0.22 -23.05 -6.71
C LEU A 101 0.21 -22.13 -5.50
N SER A 102 1.27 -21.33 -5.38
CA SER A 102 1.37 -20.36 -4.32
C SER A 102 0.19 -19.43 -4.53
N LEU A 103 -0.64 -19.28 -3.50
CA LEU A 103 -1.75 -18.35 -3.55
C LEU A 103 -1.18 -16.97 -3.95
N PRO A 104 -1.79 -16.29 -4.93
CA PRO A 104 -1.33 -14.97 -5.31
C PRO A 104 -1.45 -14.04 -4.12
N ARG A 105 -0.44 -13.20 -3.92
CA ARG A 105 -0.45 -12.24 -2.81
C ARG A 105 -1.47 -11.13 -3.07
N LEU A 106 -1.65 -10.72 -4.32
CA LEU A 106 -2.72 -9.82 -4.73
C LEU A 106 -3.42 -10.36 -5.99
N LEU A 107 -4.74 -10.50 -5.93
CA LEU A 107 -5.58 -10.90 -7.06
C LEU A 107 -6.66 -9.85 -7.29
N LEU A 108 -6.75 -9.35 -8.51
CA LEU A 108 -7.87 -8.54 -8.99
C LEU A 108 -8.70 -9.46 -9.88
N ASN A 109 -9.94 -9.74 -9.47
CA ASN A 109 -10.85 -10.60 -10.20
C ASN A 109 -12.04 -9.77 -10.72
N ASN A 110 -12.08 -9.59 -12.04
CA ASN A 110 -13.11 -8.85 -12.75
C ASN A 110 -13.34 -7.41 -12.22
N VAL A 111 -12.27 -6.72 -11.85
CA VAL A 111 -12.37 -5.45 -11.14
C VAL A 111 -12.85 -4.33 -12.06
N GLY A 112 -13.90 -3.64 -11.63
CA GLY A 112 -14.41 -2.40 -12.23
C GLY A 112 -14.15 -1.20 -11.33
N CYS A 113 -13.91 -0.04 -11.94
CA CYS A 113 -13.73 1.22 -11.24
C CYS A 113 -14.57 2.32 -11.88
N MET A 114 -15.37 3.03 -11.07
CA MET A 114 -16.16 4.19 -11.47
C MET A 114 -15.79 5.41 -10.63
N ARG A 115 -15.89 6.60 -11.23
CA ARG A 115 -15.75 7.88 -10.53
C ARG A 115 -16.71 8.88 -11.14
N ASN A 116 -17.52 9.54 -10.30
CA ASN A 116 -18.51 10.53 -10.74
C ASN A 116 -19.41 10.01 -11.87
N ALA A 117 -19.96 8.80 -11.70
CA ALA A 117 -20.76 8.07 -12.69
C ALA A 117 -20.06 7.74 -14.03
N GLN A 118 -18.77 8.08 -14.20
CA GLN A 118 -17.97 7.67 -15.35
C GLN A 118 -17.21 6.39 -15.04
N GLN A 119 -17.23 5.45 -15.96
CA GLN A 119 -16.46 4.23 -15.83
C GLN A 119 -15.01 4.46 -16.28
N ILE A 120 -14.09 4.21 -15.37
CA ILE A 120 -12.64 4.35 -15.58
C ILE A 120 -12.08 3.04 -16.12
N LEU A 121 -12.43 1.91 -15.48
CA LEU A 121 -11.94 0.59 -15.82
C LEU A 121 -13.08 -0.44 -15.77
N ARG A 122 -12.98 -1.46 -16.63
CA ARG A 122 -13.89 -2.61 -16.65
C ARG A 122 -13.07 -3.89 -16.76
N HIS A 123 -13.53 -4.97 -16.12
CA HIS A 123 -13.01 -6.33 -16.31
C HIS A 123 -11.49 -6.47 -16.13
N VAL A 124 -10.92 -5.78 -15.13
CA VAL A 124 -9.48 -5.88 -14.83
C VAL A 124 -9.21 -7.18 -14.10
N ASN A 125 -8.42 -8.05 -14.72
CA ASN A 125 -7.93 -9.30 -14.14
C ASN A 125 -6.41 -9.22 -14.03
N VAL A 126 -5.89 -9.24 -12.80
CA VAL A 126 -4.46 -9.16 -12.53
C VAL A 126 -4.12 -10.08 -11.38
N THR A 127 -3.05 -10.87 -11.54
CA THR A 127 -2.54 -11.76 -10.50
C THR A 127 -1.09 -11.38 -10.22
N LEU A 128 -0.79 -10.96 -8.98
CA LEU A 128 0.57 -10.62 -8.54
C LEU A 128 1.00 -11.59 -7.44
N HIS A 129 2.12 -12.26 -7.70
CA HIS A 129 2.87 -13.03 -6.71
C HIS A 129 3.98 -12.16 -6.09
N ASP A 130 4.67 -12.71 -5.10
CA ASP A 130 5.82 -12.07 -4.45
C ASP A 130 6.88 -11.70 -5.51
N GLY A 131 7.39 -10.48 -5.43
CA GLY A 131 8.30 -9.92 -6.44
C GLY A 131 7.62 -9.40 -7.71
N GLY A 132 6.29 -9.54 -7.82
CA GLY A 132 5.50 -9.07 -8.95
C GLY A 132 5.47 -7.55 -9.08
N ALA A 133 5.33 -7.06 -10.31
CA ALA A 133 5.16 -5.65 -10.59
C ALA A 133 4.02 -5.39 -11.58
N LEU A 134 3.30 -4.29 -11.38
CA LEU A 134 2.26 -3.80 -12.28
C LEU A 134 2.53 -2.34 -12.62
N VAL A 135 2.64 -2.01 -13.90
CA VAL A 135 2.77 -0.65 -14.41
C VAL A 135 1.46 -0.22 -15.07
N LEU A 136 0.81 0.76 -14.45
CA LEU A 136 -0.40 1.41 -14.92
C LEU A 136 -0.01 2.60 -15.80
N THR A 137 -0.25 2.48 -17.10
CA THR A 137 0.06 3.54 -18.07
C THR A 137 -1.21 4.24 -18.56
N GLY A 138 -1.10 5.49 -18.97
CA GLY A 138 -2.22 6.25 -19.53
C GLY A 138 -2.03 7.75 -19.41
N THR A 139 -2.83 8.51 -20.15
CA THR A 139 -2.76 9.98 -20.16
C THR A 139 -3.12 10.58 -18.79
N ASN A 140 -2.83 11.87 -18.62
CA ASN A 140 -3.25 12.59 -17.41
C ASN A 140 -4.79 12.58 -17.31
N GLY A 141 -5.28 12.24 -16.13
CA GLY A 141 -6.73 12.11 -15.89
C GLY A 141 -7.37 10.81 -16.38
N SER A 142 -6.62 9.83 -16.90
CA SER A 142 -7.15 8.51 -17.26
C SER A 142 -7.66 7.68 -16.08
N GLY A 143 -7.34 8.10 -14.84
CA GLY A 143 -7.82 7.45 -13.61
C GLY A 143 -6.78 6.61 -12.87
N LYS A 144 -5.49 6.70 -13.21
CA LYS A 144 -4.40 5.94 -12.55
C LYS A 144 -4.41 6.09 -11.02
N THR A 145 -4.42 7.33 -10.53
CA THR A 145 -4.54 7.63 -9.08
C THR A 145 -5.84 7.09 -8.48
N THR A 146 -6.94 7.07 -9.24
CA THR A 146 -8.21 6.52 -8.75
C THR A 146 -8.11 5.00 -8.60
N PHE A 147 -7.43 4.32 -9.51
CA PHE A 147 -7.15 2.90 -9.39
C PHE A 147 -6.22 2.59 -8.20
N LEU A 148 -5.14 3.37 -8.01
CA LEU A 148 -4.28 3.22 -6.82
C LEU A 148 -5.03 3.45 -5.51
N ARG A 149 -5.97 4.42 -5.46
CA ARG A 149 -6.83 4.65 -4.29
C ARG A 149 -7.71 3.46 -3.97
N MET A 150 -8.23 2.79 -5.00
CA MET A 150 -9.03 1.58 -4.84
C MET A 150 -8.15 0.43 -4.30
N LEU A 151 -6.95 0.24 -4.85
CA LEU A 151 -5.97 -0.72 -4.34
C LEU A 151 -5.53 -0.43 -2.90
N ALA A 152 -5.56 0.83 -2.47
CA ALA A 152 -5.26 1.24 -1.11
C ALA A 152 -6.48 1.18 -0.16
N SER A 153 -7.59 0.58 -0.60
CA SER A 153 -8.86 0.50 0.16
C SER A 153 -9.40 1.85 0.62
N PHE A 154 -9.26 2.90 -0.21
CA PHE A 154 -9.97 4.19 -0.05
C PHE A 154 -11.28 4.24 -0.83
N ALA A 155 -11.44 3.38 -1.82
CA ALA A 155 -12.66 3.23 -2.58
C ALA A 155 -12.90 1.74 -2.83
N LYS A 156 -14.15 1.30 -2.72
CA LYS A 156 -14.53 -0.06 -3.10
C LYS A 156 -14.53 -0.17 -4.64
N PRO A 157 -14.17 -1.33 -5.20
CA PRO A 157 -14.39 -1.59 -6.61
C PRO A 157 -15.89 -1.48 -6.92
N SER A 158 -16.23 -0.98 -8.11
CA SER A 158 -17.63 -0.88 -8.55
C SER A 158 -18.18 -2.21 -9.07
N ALA A 159 -17.29 -3.16 -9.37
CA ALA A 159 -17.59 -4.54 -9.78
C ALA A 159 -16.37 -5.41 -9.48
N GLY A 160 -16.58 -6.71 -9.31
CA GLY A 160 -15.52 -7.66 -8.99
C GLY A 160 -14.95 -7.46 -7.57
N GLU A 161 -13.80 -8.07 -7.32
CA GLU A 161 -13.18 -8.13 -6.00
C GLU A 161 -11.66 -7.99 -6.08
N ILE A 162 -11.06 -7.55 -4.98
CA ILE A 162 -9.61 -7.46 -4.84
C ILE A 162 -9.24 -8.29 -3.61
N LEU A 163 -8.49 -9.37 -3.82
CA LEU A 163 -8.10 -10.31 -2.78
C LEU A 163 -6.63 -10.13 -2.41
N TRP A 164 -6.35 -10.01 -1.12
CA TRP A 164 -5.01 -10.08 -0.54
C TRP A 164 -4.85 -11.42 0.18
N ASN A 165 -3.91 -12.25 -0.28
CA ASN A 165 -3.74 -13.63 0.21
C ASN A 165 -5.05 -14.44 0.23
N GLY A 166 -5.94 -14.20 -0.75
CA GLY A 166 -7.26 -14.85 -0.85
C GLY A 166 -8.38 -14.19 -0.03
N HIS A 167 -8.11 -13.13 0.74
CA HIS A 167 -9.11 -12.40 1.51
C HIS A 167 -9.49 -11.06 0.85
N ASP A 168 -10.78 -10.75 0.74
CA ASP A 168 -11.24 -9.48 0.18
C ASP A 168 -10.78 -8.29 1.05
N ILE A 169 -10.05 -7.35 0.43
CA ILE A 169 -9.48 -6.16 1.09
C ILE A 169 -10.54 -5.13 1.53
N THR A 170 -11.81 -5.36 1.20
CA THR A 170 -12.96 -4.55 1.61
C THR A 170 -13.71 -5.11 2.82
N SER A 171 -13.37 -6.34 3.24
CA SER A 171 -13.97 -6.99 4.41
C SER A 171 -13.47 -6.38 5.71
N SER A 172 -14.37 -6.27 6.70
CA SER A 172 -14.06 -5.80 8.05
C SER A 172 -12.98 -6.67 8.71
N GLY A 173 -11.99 -6.03 9.35
CA GLY A 173 -10.85 -6.72 9.99
C GLY A 173 -9.70 -7.02 9.02
N VAL A 174 -10.00 -7.39 7.78
CA VAL A 174 -8.98 -7.61 6.72
C VAL A 174 -8.44 -6.28 6.22
N VAL A 175 -9.33 -5.30 6.00
CA VAL A 175 -8.94 -4.00 5.47
C VAL A 175 -7.89 -3.29 6.32
N GLU A 176 -8.00 -3.36 7.65
CA GLU A 176 -7.02 -2.76 8.58
C GLU A 176 -5.65 -3.45 8.46
N GLN A 177 -5.62 -4.77 8.39
CA GLN A 177 -4.39 -5.55 8.27
C GLN A 177 -3.71 -5.34 6.91
N TYR A 178 -4.49 -5.34 5.84
CA TYR A 178 -4.01 -5.10 4.48
C TYR A 178 -3.40 -3.69 4.36
N LYS A 179 -4.06 -2.70 4.95
CA LYS A 179 -3.53 -1.35 5.07
C LYS A 179 -2.17 -1.32 5.76
N LEU A 180 -1.95 -2.11 6.81
CA LEU A 180 -0.63 -2.24 7.45
C LEU A 180 0.44 -2.93 6.58
N GLN A 181 0.08 -3.47 5.40
CA GLN A 181 1.03 -4.03 4.43
C GLN A 181 1.43 -3.06 3.32
N LEU A 182 0.75 -1.92 3.20
CA LEU A 182 0.95 -0.98 2.11
C LEU A 182 1.88 0.17 2.50
N ASN A 183 2.62 0.66 1.52
CA ASN A 183 3.21 1.99 1.52
C ASN A 183 2.82 2.70 0.21
N TRP A 184 2.27 3.91 0.28
CA TRP A 184 1.84 4.66 -0.89
C TRP A 184 2.62 5.97 -1.00
N LEU A 185 3.37 6.11 -2.09
CA LEU A 185 3.91 7.37 -2.56
C LEU A 185 2.87 8.08 -3.44
N SER A 186 2.20 9.08 -2.87
CA SER A 186 1.15 9.84 -3.57
C SER A 186 1.70 11.05 -4.32
N LEU A 187 0.91 11.61 -5.24
CA LEU A 187 1.22 12.86 -5.95
C LEU A 187 1.46 14.06 -5.02
N LYS A 188 0.73 14.15 -3.89
CA LYS A 188 0.91 15.23 -2.92
C LYS A 188 2.09 14.91 -2.01
N ASP A 189 3.01 15.86 -1.88
CA ASP A 189 4.17 15.71 -1.02
C ASP A 189 3.75 15.82 0.45
N ALA A 190 3.74 14.68 1.16
CA ALA A 190 3.53 14.65 2.60
C ALA A 190 4.80 15.10 3.37
N VAL A 191 5.45 16.18 2.91
CA VAL A 191 6.67 16.76 3.49
C VAL A 191 6.30 17.91 4.41
N LYS A 192 6.78 17.86 5.65
CA LYS A 192 6.64 18.93 6.62
C LYS A 192 7.77 19.94 6.44
N GLU A 193 7.44 21.10 5.91
CA GLU A 193 8.42 22.14 5.56
C GLU A 193 9.20 22.69 6.76
N LYS A 194 8.59 22.73 7.95
CA LYS A 194 9.21 23.19 9.20
C LYS A 194 10.17 22.17 9.82
N PHE A 195 10.06 20.90 9.41
CA PHE A 195 10.87 19.80 9.93
C PHE A 195 12.21 19.75 9.20
N THR A 196 13.23 19.18 9.85
CA THR A 196 14.45 18.84 9.10
C THR A 196 14.18 17.71 8.12
N VAL A 197 15.09 17.48 7.18
CA VAL A 197 15.04 16.34 6.26
C VAL A 197 15.02 15.03 7.05
N LEU A 198 15.86 14.91 8.08
CA LEU A 198 15.91 13.73 8.96
C LEU A 198 14.62 13.55 9.74
N ASP A 199 14.09 14.61 10.35
CA ASP A 199 12.84 14.56 11.11
C ASP A 199 11.66 14.09 10.25
N ASN A 200 11.63 14.49 8.97
CA ASN A 200 10.60 14.06 8.03
C ASN A 200 10.58 12.55 7.80
N VAL A 201 11.71 11.87 7.95
CA VAL A 201 11.82 10.41 7.80
C VAL A 201 11.62 9.72 9.15
N GLN A 202 12.31 10.18 10.20
CA GLN A 202 12.25 9.62 11.54
C GLN A 202 10.85 9.64 12.15
N TRP A 203 10.06 10.67 11.83
CA TRP A 203 8.67 10.76 12.27
C TRP A 203 7.87 9.48 11.97
N PHE A 204 8.10 8.88 10.81
CA PHE A 204 7.38 7.67 10.39
C PHE A 204 7.87 6.42 11.10
N GLU A 205 9.19 6.31 11.32
CA GLU A 205 9.76 5.22 12.09
C GLU A 205 9.17 5.19 13.50
N VAL A 206 9.11 6.35 14.18
CA VAL A 206 8.58 6.46 15.55
C VAL A 206 7.11 6.01 15.62
N LEU A 207 6.29 6.42 14.65
CA LEU A 207 4.89 6.00 14.58
C LEU A 207 4.75 4.48 14.44
N GLU A 208 5.61 3.87 13.62
CA GLU A 208 5.66 2.42 13.42
C GLU A 208 6.38 1.67 14.56
N GLY A 209 6.96 2.38 15.53
CA GLY A 209 7.79 1.76 16.58
C GLY A 209 9.09 1.17 16.05
N LYS A 210 9.56 1.62 14.88
CA LYS A 210 10.82 1.26 14.25
C LYS A 210 11.86 2.36 14.49
N GLN A 211 13.14 2.08 14.31
CA GLN A 211 14.24 3.04 14.32
C GLN A 211 15.41 2.55 13.46
N GLY A 212 16.26 3.47 13.03
CA GLY A 212 17.60 3.17 12.50
C GLY A 212 17.72 3.10 10.97
N LYS A 213 16.62 3.20 10.22
CA LYS A 213 16.61 3.24 8.75
C LYS A 213 16.56 4.65 8.18
N SER A 214 16.16 5.66 8.96
CA SER A 214 16.02 7.04 8.46
C SER A 214 17.28 7.59 7.79
N LEU A 215 18.43 7.54 8.47
CA LEU A 215 19.67 8.08 7.92
C LEU A 215 20.22 7.26 6.74
N PRO A 216 20.28 5.91 6.81
CA PRO A 216 20.64 5.09 5.64
C PRO A 216 19.72 5.30 4.44
N SER A 217 18.42 5.51 4.67
CA SER A 217 17.44 5.79 3.60
C SER A 217 17.72 7.14 2.93
N LEU A 218 18.11 8.16 3.72
CA LEU A 218 18.52 9.45 3.20
C LEU A 218 19.83 9.39 2.41
N GLU A 219 20.79 8.60 2.88
CA GLU A 219 22.05 8.37 2.16
C GLU A 219 21.80 7.68 0.81
N THR A 220 20.93 6.66 0.79
CA THR A 220 20.55 5.91 -0.43
C THR A 220 20.00 6.84 -1.52
N VAL A 221 19.24 7.86 -1.14
CA VAL A 221 18.65 8.82 -2.09
C VAL A 221 19.52 10.08 -2.30
N GLY A 222 20.74 10.10 -1.76
CA GLY A 222 21.69 11.21 -1.92
C GLY A 222 21.36 12.47 -1.11
N LEU A 223 20.58 12.35 -0.03
CA LEU A 223 20.20 13.46 0.87
C LEU A 223 20.93 13.44 2.22
N GLY A 224 21.85 12.52 2.45
CA GLY A 224 22.56 12.38 3.73
C GLY A 224 23.22 13.68 4.23
N ARG A 225 23.85 14.45 3.33
CA ARG A 225 24.48 15.76 3.67
C ARG A 225 23.47 16.84 4.08
N LEU A 226 22.21 16.71 3.67
CA LEU A 226 21.13 17.66 3.95
C LEU A 226 20.26 17.22 5.13
N ALA A 227 20.64 16.15 5.86
CA ALA A 227 19.82 15.57 6.93
C ALA A 227 19.33 16.60 7.96
N ASN A 228 20.18 17.57 8.31
CA ASN A 228 19.86 18.60 9.31
C ASN A 228 19.22 19.87 8.73
N GLU A 229 19.12 19.98 7.40
CA GLU A 229 18.52 21.14 6.75
C GLU A 229 17.00 21.14 6.86
N LYS A 230 16.38 22.32 6.81
CA LYS A 230 14.92 22.44 6.80
C LYS A 230 14.36 22.02 5.44
N SER A 231 13.33 21.18 5.43
CA SER A 231 12.74 20.65 4.19
C SER A 231 12.18 21.72 3.26
N ARG A 232 11.81 22.91 3.79
CA ARG A 232 11.41 24.06 2.96
C ARG A 232 12.48 24.52 1.96
N MET A 233 13.76 24.27 2.26
CA MET A 233 14.91 24.68 1.45
C MET A 233 15.20 23.71 0.29
N LEU A 234 14.54 22.55 0.26
CA LEU A 234 14.78 21.54 -0.75
C LEU A 234 14.17 21.93 -2.10
N SER A 235 14.91 21.68 -3.18
CA SER A 235 14.39 21.73 -4.55
C SER A 235 13.29 20.68 -4.75
N MET A 236 12.50 20.80 -5.81
CA MET A 236 11.43 19.83 -6.11
C MET A 236 11.95 18.39 -6.26
N GLY A 237 13.10 18.20 -6.91
CA GLY A 237 13.72 16.88 -7.04
C GLY A 237 14.25 16.34 -5.72
N GLN A 238 14.83 17.19 -4.87
CA GLN A 238 15.23 16.81 -3.51
C GLN A 238 14.03 16.46 -2.63
N ARG A 239 12.91 17.19 -2.74
CA ARG A 239 11.65 16.84 -2.07
C ARG A 239 11.13 15.48 -2.54
N LYS A 240 11.25 15.16 -3.82
CA LYS A 240 10.89 13.84 -4.36
C LYS A 240 11.80 12.74 -3.81
N ARG A 241 13.11 12.95 -3.77
CA ARG A 241 14.07 12.04 -3.14
C ARG A 241 13.78 11.84 -1.65
N LEU A 242 13.35 12.88 -0.92
CA LEU A 242 12.91 12.75 0.47
C LEU A 242 11.67 11.85 0.61
N GLN A 243 10.73 11.88 -0.34
CA GLN A 243 9.61 10.93 -0.35
C GLN A 243 10.09 9.49 -0.57
N LEU A 244 11.09 9.28 -1.41
CA LEU A 244 11.72 7.96 -1.60
C LEU A 244 12.43 7.47 -0.33
N ALA A 245 13.12 8.35 0.39
CA ALA A 245 13.71 7.99 1.69
C ALA A 245 12.64 7.55 2.70
N ARG A 246 11.47 8.20 2.72
CA ARG A 246 10.34 7.78 3.56
C ARG A 246 9.76 6.43 3.12
N LEU A 247 9.74 6.15 1.82
CA LEU A 247 9.34 4.85 1.28
C LEU A 247 10.27 3.74 1.81
N LEU A 248 11.59 3.99 1.81
CA LEU A 248 12.62 3.06 2.26
C LEU A 248 12.68 2.86 3.79
N ALA A 249 12.36 3.90 4.56
CA ALA A 249 12.45 3.85 6.02
C ALA A 249 11.40 2.91 6.65
N ILE A 250 10.31 2.61 5.94
CA ILE A 250 9.25 1.70 6.40
C ILE A 250 9.16 0.48 5.50
N ASP A 251 9.59 -0.68 6.00
CA ASP A 251 9.39 -1.94 5.28
C ASP A 251 7.91 -2.29 5.23
N ARG A 252 7.36 -2.27 4.02
CA ARG A 252 5.99 -2.68 3.69
C ARG A 252 6.05 -3.49 2.42
N PRO A 253 5.47 -4.70 2.38
CA PRO A 253 5.64 -5.61 1.24
C PRO A 253 4.97 -5.11 -0.03
N ILE A 254 3.95 -4.24 0.04
CA ILE A 254 3.24 -3.76 -1.15
C ILE A 254 3.43 -2.25 -1.29
N TRP A 255 4.02 -1.82 -2.40
CA TRP A 255 4.22 -0.42 -2.73
C TRP A 255 3.26 0.04 -3.81
N LEU A 256 2.59 1.15 -3.56
CA LEU A 256 1.78 1.87 -4.53
C LEU A 256 2.51 3.16 -4.84
N LEU A 257 2.89 3.39 -6.09
CA LEU A 257 3.72 4.53 -6.48
C LEU A 257 2.98 5.36 -7.53
N ASP A 258 2.58 6.59 -7.19
CA ASP A 258 1.87 7.49 -8.10
C ASP A 258 2.85 8.54 -8.65
N GLU A 259 3.16 8.43 -9.94
CA GLU A 259 4.12 9.25 -10.66
C GLU A 259 5.48 9.38 -9.93
N PRO A 260 6.15 8.26 -9.61
CA PRO A 260 7.34 8.29 -8.75
C PRO A 260 8.57 8.92 -9.41
N SER A 261 8.65 8.93 -10.75
CA SER A 261 9.76 9.53 -11.51
C SER A 261 9.58 11.03 -11.76
N VAL A 262 8.39 11.60 -11.54
CA VAL A 262 8.14 13.03 -11.78
C VAL A 262 9.04 13.88 -10.86
N ALA A 263 9.69 14.87 -11.46
CA ALA A 263 10.66 15.79 -10.84
C ALA A 263 12.01 15.15 -10.44
N LEU A 264 12.28 13.89 -10.82
CA LEU A 264 13.61 13.30 -10.73
C LEU A 264 14.41 13.60 -12.01
N ASP A 265 15.70 13.83 -11.81
CA ASP A 265 16.74 13.77 -12.85
C ASP A 265 17.06 12.30 -13.19
N ASP A 266 17.87 12.09 -14.24
CA ASP A 266 18.22 10.75 -14.72
C ASP A 266 18.85 9.87 -13.61
N ASP A 267 19.70 10.45 -12.78
CA ASP A 267 20.31 9.74 -11.66
C ASP A 267 19.29 9.40 -10.57
N GLY A 268 18.34 10.30 -10.30
CA GLY A 268 17.21 10.01 -9.42
C GLY A 268 16.32 8.89 -9.94
N VAL A 269 16.07 8.82 -11.26
CA VAL A 269 15.31 7.73 -11.89
C VAL A 269 16.05 6.39 -11.75
N LYS A 270 17.37 6.35 -11.98
CA LYS A 270 18.18 5.13 -11.78
C LYS A 270 18.14 4.65 -10.33
N ILE A 271 18.22 5.57 -9.37
CA ILE A 271 18.09 5.25 -7.93
C ILE A 271 16.71 4.64 -7.66
N LEU A 272 15.63 5.24 -8.18
CA LEU A 272 14.26 4.71 -8.05
C LEU A 272 14.14 3.29 -8.64
N GLU A 273 14.66 3.06 -9.84
CA GLU A 273 14.65 1.75 -10.50
C GLU A 273 15.40 0.70 -9.67
N SER A 274 16.57 1.04 -9.12
CA SER A 274 17.34 0.17 -8.24
C SER A 274 16.58 -0.16 -6.95
N ILE A 275 15.96 0.83 -6.31
CA ILE A 275 15.16 0.66 -5.10
C ILE A 275 13.98 -0.29 -5.37
N ILE A 276 13.29 -0.14 -6.51
CA ILE A 276 12.19 -1.02 -6.92
C ILE A 276 12.71 -2.44 -7.15
N ALA A 277 13.83 -2.60 -7.84
CA ALA A 277 14.42 -3.91 -8.10
C ALA A 277 14.78 -4.64 -6.79
N ASP A 278 15.41 -3.95 -5.84
CA ASP A 278 15.80 -4.54 -4.56
C ASP A 278 14.61 -4.90 -3.68
N HIS A 279 13.55 -4.09 -3.70
CA HIS A 279 12.29 -4.40 -3.02
C HIS A 279 11.66 -5.68 -3.58
N ARG A 280 11.64 -5.80 -4.91
CA ARG A 280 11.07 -6.97 -5.61
C ARG A 280 11.88 -8.25 -5.39
N LYS A 281 13.21 -8.16 -5.38
CA LYS A 281 14.10 -9.29 -5.06
C LYS A 281 13.83 -9.87 -3.67
N LYS A 282 13.35 -9.04 -2.72
CA LYS A 282 12.95 -9.46 -1.37
C LYS A 282 11.51 -10.00 -1.29
N GLY A 283 10.85 -10.19 -2.43
CA GLY A 283 9.44 -10.63 -2.51
C GLY A 283 8.42 -9.50 -2.42
N GLY A 284 8.87 -8.24 -2.42
CA GLY A 284 8.00 -7.08 -2.42
C GLY A 284 7.24 -6.91 -3.75
N ILE A 285 6.02 -6.38 -3.67
CA ILE A 285 5.17 -6.08 -4.82
C ILE A 285 5.20 -4.58 -5.07
N VAL A 286 5.27 -4.17 -6.33
CA VAL A 286 5.23 -2.76 -6.72
C VAL A 286 4.15 -2.53 -7.77
N ILE A 287 3.20 -1.62 -7.48
CA ILE A 287 2.28 -1.10 -8.47
C ILE A 287 2.62 0.36 -8.74
N VAL A 288 3.02 0.67 -9.98
CA VAL A 288 3.41 2.01 -10.41
C VAL A 288 2.36 2.59 -11.33
N ALA A 289 1.85 3.77 -11.02
CA ALA A 289 1.10 4.60 -11.95
C ALA A 289 2.02 5.64 -12.55
N THR A 290 2.19 5.62 -13.87
CA THR A 290 2.97 6.67 -14.54
C THR A 290 2.57 6.89 -16.00
N HIS A 291 2.89 8.07 -16.52
CA HIS A 291 2.90 8.37 -17.96
C HIS A 291 4.31 8.52 -18.53
N LEU A 292 5.34 8.44 -17.69
CA LEU A 292 6.75 8.52 -18.05
C LEU A 292 7.36 7.11 -18.17
N PRO A 293 8.41 6.92 -18.98
CA PRO A 293 9.12 5.65 -19.03
C PRO A 293 9.79 5.35 -17.68
N ILE A 294 9.66 4.10 -17.23
CA ILE A 294 10.36 3.55 -16.06
C ILE A 294 10.69 2.09 -16.36
N LYS A 295 11.93 1.67 -16.11
CA LYS A 295 12.39 0.32 -16.38
C LYS A 295 12.13 -0.56 -15.17
N ILE A 296 11.23 -1.53 -15.33
CA ILE A 296 10.92 -2.54 -14.32
C ILE A 296 10.86 -3.89 -15.05
N GLU A 297 11.84 -4.75 -14.82
CA GLU A 297 11.95 -6.06 -15.46
C GLU A 297 10.74 -6.94 -15.14
N ASP A 298 10.23 -7.70 -16.12
CA ASP A 298 9.10 -8.63 -15.94
C ASP A 298 7.83 -7.99 -15.34
N ALA A 299 7.63 -6.69 -15.53
CA ALA A 299 6.42 -6.02 -15.05
C ALA A 299 5.23 -6.30 -15.97
N MET A 300 4.08 -6.55 -15.37
CA MET A 300 2.81 -6.54 -16.09
C MET A 300 2.44 -5.10 -16.44
N HIS A 301 1.91 -4.87 -17.64
CA HIS A 301 1.46 -3.53 -18.05
C HIS A 301 -0.06 -3.50 -18.19
N LEU A 302 -0.70 -2.53 -17.54
CA LEU A 302 -2.12 -2.25 -17.69
C LEU A 302 -2.30 -0.82 -18.21
N ARG A 303 -2.72 -0.69 -19.47
CA ARG A 303 -2.98 0.60 -20.10
C ARG A 303 -4.41 1.04 -19.82
N LEU A 304 -4.56 2.18 -19.16
CA LEU A 304 -5.86 2.81 -18.93
C LEU A 304 -6.32 3.53 -20.21
N PRO A 305 -7.62 3.44 -20.55
CA PRO A 305 -8.16 4.18 -21.67
C PRO A 305 -8.02 5.70 -21.43
N PRO A 306 -7.96 6.50 -22.50
CA PRO A 306 -8.02 7.96 -22.36
C PRO A 306 -9.33 8.35 -21.68
N ARG A 307 -9.27 9.46 -20.92
CA ARG A 307 -10.44 9.99 -20.23
C ARG A 307 -11.56 10.26 -21.25
N PHE A 308 -12.70 9.59 -21.10
CA PHE A 308 -13.88 9.91 -21.89
C PHE A 308 -14.23 11.39 -21.66
N PRO A 309 -14.43 12.20 -22.70
CA PRO A 309 -14.84 13.58 -22.54
C PRO A 309 -16.10 13.62 -21.66
N ARG A 310 -16.13 14.53 -20.69
CA ARG A 310 -17.39 14.81 -19.99
C ARG A 310 -18.43 15.18 -21.07
N ARG A 311 -19.67 14.71 -20.94
CA ARG A 311 -20.77 15.36 -21.65
C ARG A 311 -20.66 16.85 -21.30
N MET A 312 -20.45 17.70 -22.31
CA MET A 312 -20.40 19.14 -22.11
C MET A 312 -21.67 19.54 -21.35
N THR A 313 -21.50 20.27 -20.25
CA THR A 313 -22.63 20.89 -19.59
C THR A 313 -23.06 22.10 -20.43
N LEU A 314 -24.31 22.55 -20.25
CA LEU A 314 -24.80 23.76 -20.92
C LEU A 314 -23.88 24.96 -20.64
N VAL A 315 -23.29 25.01 -19.43
CA VAL A 315 -22.32 26.02 -19.01
C VAL A 315 -21.03 25.94 -19.84
N ASP A 316 -20.48 24.73 -20.06
CA ASP A 316 -19.28 24.55 -20.90
C ASP A 316 -19.51 24.95 -22.38
N MET A 317 -20.76 24.90 -22.85
CA MET A 317 -21.15 25.32 -24.20
C MET A 317 -21.33 26.83 -24.30
N LEU A 318 -21.88 27.46 -23.26
CA LEU A 318 -22.08 28.91 -23.18
C LEU A 318 -20.75 29.66 -23.00
N ASP A 319 -19.83 29.15 -22.18
CA ASP A 319 -18.50 29.76 -21.97
C ASP A 319 -17.62 29.74 -23.24
N ARG A 320 -17.91 28.85 -24.20
CA ARG A 320 -17.22 28.80 -25.50
C ARG A 320 -17.88 29.64 -26.59
N GLY A 321 -19.13 30.05 -26.39
CA GLY A 321 -19.86 30.91 -27.32
C GLY A 321 -19.71 32.41 -27.03
N GLY A 322 -18.92 32.79 -26.02
CA GLY A 322 -18.70 34.16 -25.57
C GLY A 322 -17.33 34.72 -25.94
N LEU A 323 -16.85 34.48 -27.17
CA LEU A 323 -15.74 35.19 -27.79
C LEU A 323 -15.99 35.22 -29.30
N ASP A 324 -16.96 36.03 -29.73
CA ASP A 324 -17.06 36.58 -31.09
C ASP A 324 -17.49 38.05 -30.97
#